data_AF-A0A937D8V5-F1
#
_entry.id   AF-A0A937D8V5-F1
#
_cell.length_a   1.000
_cell.length_b   1.000
_cell.length_c   1.000
_cell.angle_alpha   90.00
_cell.angle_beta   90.00
_cell.angle_gamma   90.00
#
_symmetry.space_group_name_H-M   'P 1'
#
loop_
_entity.id
_entity.type
_entity.pdbx_description
1 polymer ?
#
loop_
_entity_poly.entity_id
_entity_poly.type
_entity_poly.pdbx_seq_one_letter_code
_entity_poly.pdbx_strand_id
1 'polypeptide(L)'
;MNLDQEVVELQRQLATIDLLSRPSRPTRPGWTEFLVLKRGDLKVKMYQEPGHALPHVHVDYGGRNHVASYSIDPTELLAGNLDRKYERAVTEWIAARRPQLLDVWRAAQLGGETRELIVALAGDP
;
A
#
# COMPACT_ATOMS: atom_id res chain seq x y z
N MET A 1 18.09 -2.73 0.20
CA MET A 1 16.97 -1.79 0.42
C MET A 1 16.11 -2.36 1.52
N ASN A 2 15.61 -1.51 2.42
CA ASN A 2 14.77 -1.94 3.54
C ASN A 2 13.30 -1.84 3.12
N LEU A 3 12.55 -2.95 3.17
CA LEU A 3 11.13 -3.00 2.79
C LEU A 3 10.29 -1.98 3.57
N ASP A 4 10.63 -1.72 4.83
CA ASP A 4 9.95 -0.73 5.66
C ASP A 4 10.01 0.67 5.05
N GLN A 5 11.19 1.08 4.54
CA GLN A 5 11.37 2.37 3.89
C GLN A 5 10.57 2.45 2.58
N GLU A 6 10.48 1.34 1.85
CA GLU A 6 9.68 1.27 0.62
C GLU A 6 8.18 1.39 0.89
N VAL A 7 7.70 0.86 2.01
CA VAL A 7 6.30 1.03 2.44
C VAL A 7 6.04 2.46 2.93
N VAL A 8 7.01 3.12 3.56
CA VAL A 8 6.93 4.55 3.91
C VAL A 8 6.77 5.41 2.65
N GLU A 9 7.54 5.15 1.60
CA GLU A 9 7.40 5.91 0.35
C GLU A 9 6.05 5.63 -0.33
N LEU A 10 5.57 4.38 -0.29
CA LEU A 10 4.21 4.07 -0.75
C LEU A 10 3.16 4.88 0.02
N GLN A 11 3.22 4.92 1.36
CA GLN A 11 2.29 5.70 2.19
C GLN A 11 2.30 7.19 1.79
N ARG A 12 3.49 7.74 1.55
CA ARG A 12 3.68 9.13 1.11
C ARG A 12 3.09 9.38 -0.28
N GLN A 13 3.26 8.45 -1.21
CA GLN A 13 2.70 8.53 -2.55
C GLN A 13 1.16 8.51 -2.50
N LEU A 14 0.57 7.62 -1.71
CA LEU A 14 -0.89 7.55 -1.51
C LEU A 14 -1.44 8.83 -0.86
N ALA A 15 -0.75 9.37 0.14
CA ALA A 15 -1.09 10.66 0.75
C ALA A 15 -1.03 11.82 -0.24
N THR A 16 -0.10 11.77 -1.19
CA THR A 16 0.04 12.79 -2.25
C THR A 16 -1.13 12.72 -3.23
N ILE A 17 -1.54 11.50 -3.61
CA ILE A 17 -2.76 11.28 -4.40
C ILE A 17 -3.97 11.85 -3.68
N ASP A 18 -4.07 11.68 -2.36
CA ASP A 18 -5.15 12.28 -1.57
C ASP A 18 -5.12 13.80 -1.59
N LEU A 19 -3.95 14.41 -1.40
CA LEU A 19 -3.81 15.87 -1.45
C LEU A 19 -4.24 16.43 -2.81
N LEU A 20 -3.81 15.80 -3.91
CA LEU A 20 -4.05 16.26 -5.28
C LEU A 20 -5.46 15.93 -5.79
N SER A 21 -6.12 14.91 -5.25
CA SER A 21 -7.49 14.54 -5.62
C SER A 21 -8.56 15.30 -4.84
N ARG A 22 -8.19 16.13 -3.86
CA ARG A 22 -9.15 16.96 -3.12
C ARG A 22 -9.80 17.97 -4.06
N PRO A 23 -11.14 18.10 -4.02
CA PRO A 23 -11.81 19.16 -4.77
C PRO A 23 -11.34 20.52 -4.23
N SER A 24 -10.86 21.37 -5.14
CA SER A 24 -10.47 22.74 -4.83
C SER A 24 -11.68 23.48 -4.25
N ARG A 25 -11.56 23.99 -3.01
CA ARG A 25 -12.64 24.77 -2.40
C ARG A 25 -12.73 26.12 -3.13
N PRO A 26 -13.94 26.64 -3.43
CA PRO A 26 -14.05 27.96 -4.02
C PRO A 26 -13.37 28.97 -3.10
N THR A 27 -12.31 29.61 -3.60
CA THR A 27 -11.49 30.57 -2.88
C THR A 27 -12.38 31.76 -2.54
N ARG A 28 -12.82 31.84 -1.28
CA ARG A 28 -13.44 33.08 -0.79
C ARG A 28 -12.38 34.18 -0.87
N PRO A 29 -12.70 35.39 -1.36
CA PRO A 29 -11.75 36.50 -1.37
C PRO A 29 -11.15 36.70 0.03
N GLY A 30 -9.82 36.71 0.13
CA GLY A 30 -9.09 36.90 1.39
C GLY A 30 -8.70 35.63 2.17
N TRP A 31 -8.94 34.42 1.64
CA TRP A 31 -8.52 33.16 2.28
C TRP A 31 -7.32 32.53 1.59
N THR A 32 -6.28 32.19 2.35
CA THR A 32 -5.15 31.35 1.90
C THR A 32 -5.46 29.88 2.14
N GLU A 33 -5.39 29.05 1.10
CA GLU A 33 -5.48 27.60 1.24
C GLU A 33 -4.11 27.03 1.61
N PHE A 34 -4.03 26.30 2.72
CA PHE A 34 -2.83 25.57 3.13
C PHE A 34 -2.91 24.13 2.62
N LEU A 35 -1.98 23.77 1.74
CA LEU A 35 -1.81 22.39 1.29
C LEU A 35 -1.01 21.61 2.34
N VAL A 36 -1.73 20.87 3.19
CA VAL A 36 -1.13 19.99 4.18
C VAL A 36 -1.26 18.54 3.71
N LEU A 37 -0.11 17.90 3.45
CA LEU A 37 -0.04 16.46 3.22
C LEU A 37 -0.39 15.75 4.52
N LYS A 38 -1.43 14.91 4.49
CA LYS A 38 -1.85 14.09 5.63
C LYS A 38 -1.75 12.63 5.24
N ARG A 39 -0.92 11.86 5.94
CA ARG A 39 -0.76 10.42 5.71
C ARG A 39 -1.96 9.68 6.29
N GLY A 40 -2.52 8.77 5.50
CA GLY A 40 -3.47 7.77 5.99
C GLY A 40 -2.76 6.56 6.58
N ASP A 41 -3.47 5.75 7.36
CA ASP A 41 -2.99 4.43 7.78
C ASP A 41 -2.67 3.57 6.55
N LEU A 42 -1.56 2.85 6.57
CA LEU A 42 -1.20 1.88 5.55
C LEU A 42 -0.78 0.57 6.21
N LYS A 43 -1.34 -0.55 5.75
CA LYS A 43 -0.90 -1.88 6.16
C LYS A 43 -0.64 -2.75 4.94
N VAL A 44 0.58 -3.26 4.84
CA VAL A 44 1.01 -4.20 3.81
C VAL A 44 1.27 -5.54 4.49
N LYS A 45 0.66 -6.61 3.99
CA LYS A 45 0.73 -7.93 4.63
C LYS A 45 0.95 -9.05 3.62
N MET A 46 1.69 -10.07 4.02
CA MET A 46 1.70 -11.40 3.42
C MET A 46 1.44 -12.43 4.51
N TYR A 47 0.76 -13.52 4.16
CA TYR A 47 0.46 -14.60 5.11
C TYR A 47 1.04 -15.91 4.61
N GLN A 48 1.26 -16.84 5.55
CA GLN A 48 1.54 -18.23 5.20
C GLN A 48 0.26 -18.89 4.67
N GLU A 49 0.35 -19.54 3.52
CA GLU A 49 -0.79 -20.20 2.88
C GLU A 49 -0.44 -21.65 2.55
N PRO A 50 -0.98 -22.62 3.31
CA PRO A 50 -0.74 -24.04 3.07
C PRO A 50 -1.24 -24.45 1.68
N GLY A 51 -0.39 -25.14 0.90
CA GLY A 51 -0.81 -25.76 -0.37
C GLY A 51 -0.45 -25.02 -1.65
N HIS A 52 0.58 -24.15 -1.63
CA HIS A 52 1.10 -23.42 -2.81
C HIS A 52 0.08 -22.48 -3.46
N ALA A 53 -0.43 -21.52 -2.69
CA ALA A 53 -1.19 -20.42 -3.26
C ALA A 53 -0.30 -19.48 -4.10
N LEU A 54 -0.93 -18.80 -5.05
CA LEU A 54 -0.29 -17.77 -5.87
C LEU A 54 0.31 -16.67 -4.97
N PRO A 55 1.59 -16.28 -5.17
CA PRO A 55 2.22 -15.21 -4.38
C PRO A 55 1.47 -13.88 -4.50
N HIS A 56 1.07 -13.31 -3.36
CA HIS A 56 0.30 -12.08 -3.33
C HIS A 56 0.55 -11.22 -2.10
N VAL A 57 0.12 -9.96 -2.18
CA VAL A 57 0.26 -8.93 -1.15
C VAL A 57 -1.09 -8.34 -0.83
N HIS A 58 -1.42 -8.24 0.46
CA HIS A 58 -2.58 -7.49 0.92
C HIS A 58 -2.18 -6.04 1.21
N VAL A 59 -3.02 -5.11 0.75
CA VAL A 59 -2.83 -3.67 0.95
C VAL A 59 -4.11 -3.08 1.54
N ASP A 60 -3.96 -2.46 2.72
CA ASP A 60 -5.00 -1.73 3.43
C ASP A 60 -4.61 -0.25 3.54
N TYR A 61 -5.46 0.68 3.10
CA TYR A 61 -5.16 2.11 3.14
C TYR A 61 -6.36 2.93 3.67
N GLY A 62 -6.08 3.94 4.49
CA GLY A 62 -7.06 4.93 4.95
C GLY A 62 -8.08 4.40 5.96
N GLY A 63 -7.68 3.53 6.89
CA GLY A 63 -8.53 3.00 7.97
C GLY A 63 -9.55 1.94 7.51
N ARG A 64 -9.57 1.58 6.22
CA ARG A 64 -10.33 0.44 5.70
C ARG A 64 -9.49 -0.83 5.87
N ASN A 65 -10.04 -1.86 6.50
CA ASN A 65 -9.39 -3.18 6.62
C ASN A 65 -9.75 -4.07 5.41
N HIS A 66 -8.79 -4.85 4.92
CA HIS A 66 -8.89 -5.78 3.78
C HIS A 66 -9.32 -5.11 2.47
N VAL A 67 -8.59 -4.06 2.07
CA VAL A 67 -9.01 -3.23 0.92
C VAL A 67 -8.75 -3.91 -0.41
N ALA A 68 -7.57 -4.48 -0.61
CA ALA A 68 -7.22 -5.19 -1.84
C ALA A 68 -6.10 -6.21 -1.63
N SER A 69 -6.08 -7.24 -2.47
CA SER A 69 -4.96 -8.18 -2.60
C SER A 69 -4.50 -8.26 -4.05
N TYR A 70 -3.18 -8.24 -4.24
CA TYR A 70 -2.56 -8.21 -5.57
C TYR A 70 -1.58 -9.36 -5.73
N SER A 71 -1.59 -10.05 -6.87
CA SER A 71 -0.53 -11.01 -7.20
C SER A 71 0.80 -10.28 -7.43
N ILE A 72 1.90 -10.95 -7.08
CA ILE A 72 3.24 -10.39 -7.25
C ILE A 72 3.74 -10.60 -8.68
N ASP A 73 3.46 -11.78 -9.26
CA ASP A 73 3.86 -12.16 -10.61
C ASP A 73 2.79 -13.04 -11.32
N PRO A 74 2.10 -12.54 -12.35
CA PRO A 74 2.09 -11.15 -12.83
C PRO A 74 1.47 -10.21 -11.79
N THR A 75 1.68 -8.89 -11.93
CA THR A 75 1.14 -7.91 -10.98
C THR A 75 -0.30 -7.56 -11.34
N GLU A 76 -1.27 -8.16 -10.65
CA GLU A 76 -2.70 -8.05 -10.95
C GLU A 76 -3.54 -7.97 -9.66
N LEU A 77 -4.71 -7.34 -9.72
CA LEU A 77 -5.66 -7.33 -8.60
C LEU A 77 -6.35 -8.69 -8.52
N LEU A 78 -6.22 -9.38 -7.39
CA LEU A 78 -6.86 -10.68 -7.14
C LEU A 78 -8.23 -10.53 -6.48
N ALA A 79 -8.34 -9.64 -5.49
CA ALA A 79 -9.58 -9.43 -4.74
C ALA A 79 -9.60 -8.06 -4.06
N GLY A 80 -10.80 -7.61 -3.70
CA GLY A 80 -11.03 -6.33 -3.04
C GLY A 80 -11.29 -5.18 -4.01
N ASN A 81 -11.34 -3.97 -3.45
CA ASN A 81 -11.63 -2.75 -4.19
C ASN A 81 -10.91 -1.57 -3.52
N LEU A 82 -9.68 -1.34 -3.95
CA LEU A 82 -8.96 -0.09 -3.71
C LEU A 82 -9.47 0.95 -4.72
N ASP A 83 -9.68 2.19 -4.28
CA ASP A 83 -10.10 3.26 -5.20
C ASP A 83 -9.11 3.34 -6.37
N ARG A 84 -9.63 3.44 -7.60
CA ARG A 84 -8.86 3.47 -8.85
C ARG A 84 -7.76 4.52 -8.85
N LYS A 85 -7.94 5.61 -8.10
CA LYS A 85 -6.92 6.67 -7.98
C LYS A 85 -5.63 6.18 -7.31
N TYR A 86 -5.68 5.14 -6.46
CA TYR A 86 -4.52 4.55 -5.79
C TYR A 86 -3.98 3.31 -6.50
N GLU A 87 -4.82 2.60 -7.26
CA GLU A 87 -4.50 1.29 -7.86
C GLU A 87 -3.20 1.32 -8.65
N ARG A 88 -2.99 2.36 -9.47
CA ARG A 88 -1.77 2.52 -10.26
C ARG A 88 -0.51 2.62 -9.40
N ALA A 89 -0.56 3.41 -8.32
CA ALA A 89 0.59 3.58 -7.44
C ALA A 89 0.95 2.26 -6.73
N VAL A 90 -0.06 1.48 -6.32
CA VAL A 90 0.16 0.18 -5.69
C VAL A 90 0.72 -0.85 -6.67
N THR A 91 0.14 -0.96 -7.88
CA THR A 91 0.63 -1.93 -8.88
C THR A 91 2.04 -1.59 -9.38
N GLU A 92 2.34 -0.31 -9.62
CA GLU A 92 3.71 0.15 -9.94
C GLU A 92 4.68 -0.17 -8.79
N TRP A 93 4.25 0.05 -7.54
CA TRP A 93 5.08 -0.26 -6.37
C TRP A 93 5.41 -1.75 -6.28
N ILE A 94 4.43 -2.63 -6.46
CA ILE A 94 4.60 -4.08 -6.48
C ILE A 94 5.51 -4.51 -7.63
N ALA A 95 5.23 -4.04 -8.85
CA ALA A 95 6.00 -4.42 -10.03
C ALA A 95 7.48 -4.04 -9.90
N ALA A 96 7.77 -2.84 -9.40
CA ALA A 96 9.13 -2.36 -9.19
C ALA A 96 9.91 -3.15 -8.10
N ARG A 97 9.20 -3.82 -7.20
CA ARG A 97 9.77 -4.52 -6.02
C ARG A 97 9.53 -6.03 -6.06
N ARG A 98 9.07 -6.55 -7.20
CA ARG A 98 8.71 -7.95 -7.40
C ARG A 98 9.73 -8.95 -6.85
N PRO A 99 11.04 -8.84 -7.12
CA PRO A 99 12.02 -9.80 -6.60
C PRO A 99 12.04 -9.85 -5.07
N GLN A 100 12.00 -8.69 -4.42
CA GLN A 100 12.03 -8.56 -2.96
C GLN A 100 10.76 -9.12 -2.34
N LEU A 101 9.59 -8.81 -2.92
CA LEU A 101 8.31 -9.32 -2.46
C LEU A 101 8.20 -10.85 -2.62
N LEU A 102 8.77 -11.41 -3.69
CA LEU A 102 8.84 -12.87 -3.87
C LEU A 102 9.75 -13.54 -2.84
N ASP A 103 10.88 -12.92 -2.47
CA ASP A 103 11.77 -13.47 -1.44
C ASP A 103 11.10 -13.45 -0.07
N VAL A 104 10.41 -12.34 0.27
CA VAL A 104 9.60 -12.22 1.48
C VAL A 104 8.47 -13.27 1.49
N TRP A 105 7.77 -13.46 0.36
CA TRP A 105 6.75 -14.48 0.22
C TRP A 105 7.31 -15.89 0.45
N ARG A 106 8.46 -16.23 -0.15
CA ARG A 106 9.10 -17.54 0.04
C ARG A 106 9.49 -17.76 1.49
N ALA A 107 10.07 -16.75 2.14
CA ALA A 107 10.39 -16.80 3.56
C ALA A 107 9.13 -17.01 4.42
N ALA A 108 8.01 -16.37 4.07
CA ALA A 108 6.71 -16.58 4.72
C ALA A 108 6.25 -18.03 4.65
N GLN A 109 6.30 -18.64 3.46
CA GLN A 109 5.82 -20.00 3.24
C GLN A 109 6.68 -21.06 3.93
N LEU A 110 7.96 -20.75 4.18
CA LEU A 110 8.89 -21.62 4.91
C LEU A 110 8.76 -21.51 6.44
N GLY A 111 7.82 -20.71 6.95
CA GLY A 111 7.64 -20.50 8.39
C GLY A 111 8.63 -19.52 8.99
N GLY A 112 9.23 -18.62 8.18
CA GLY A 112 10.06 -17.52 8.66
C GLY A 112 9.28 -16.56 9.58
N GLU A 113 10.01 -15.74 10.34
CA GLU A 113 9.38 -14.78 11.27
C GLU A 113 8.38 -13.88 10.54
N THR A 114 7.12 -13.93 10.97
CA THR A 114 5.98 -13.19 10.38
C THR A 114 6.14 -11.66 10.48
N ARG A 115 7.11 -11.16 11.25
CA ARG A 115 7.37 -9.73 11.43
C ARG A 115 7.77 -9.03 10.13
N GLU A 116 8.56 -9.66 9.27
CA GLU A 116 8.91 -9.10 7.95
C GLU A 116 7.71 -9.07 6.99
N LEU A 117 6.64 -9.81 7.31
CA LEU A 117 5.49 -9.97 6.44
C LEU A 117 4.41 -8.92 6.67
N ILE A 118 4.45 -8.18 7.78
CA ILE A 118 3.40 -7.22 8.16
C ILE A 118 4.06 -5.88 8.48
N VAL A 119 3.98 -4.95 7.52
CA VAL A 119 4.36 -3.55 7.75
C VAL A 119 3.08 -2.76 7.98
N ALA A 120 2.95 -2.14 9.16
CA ALA A 120 1.82 -1.30 9.52
C ALA A 120 2.33 0.10 9.89
N LEU A 121 1.89 1.10 9.14
CA LEU A 121 2.22 2.50 9.33
C LEU A 121 0.97 3.27 9.75
N ALA A 122 1.07 3.96 10.89
CA ALA A 122 0.02 4.87 11.34
C ALA A 122 -0.01 6.13 10.46
N GLY A 123 -1.22 6.64 10.23
CA GLY A 123 -1.45 7.95 9.64
C GLY A 123 -1.14 9.09 10.60
N ASP A 124 -1.19 10.31 10.08
CA ASP A 124 -1.09 11.51 10.90
C ASP A 124 -2.41 11.74 11.68
N PRO A 125 -2.36 12.26 12.93
CA PRO A 125 -3.54 12.57 13.72
C PRO A 125 -4.49 13.57 13.03
#